data_AF-A0A921EN28-F1
#
_entry.id   AF-A0A921EN28-F1
#
_cell.length_a   1.000
_cell.length_b   1.000
_cell.length_c   1.000
_cell.angle_alpha   90.00
_cell.angle_beta   90.00
_cell.angle_gamma   90.00
#
_symmetry.space_group_name_H-M   'P 1'
#
loop_
_entity.id
_entity.type
_entity.pdbx_description
1 polymer ?
#
loop_
_entity_poly.entity_id
_entity_poly.type
_entity_poly.pdbx_seq_one_letter_code
_entity_poly.pdbx_strand_id
1 'polypeptide(L)'
;MLRWAWGQLTSMRTALFLLFLLALAAIPGSMIPQQSISPISVMDFQKANPFWDRIFEPLGFYNIYTSPMFSAVYLLLFVSLIGCILPRIGKYLRAVRKPPPKLPARIER
;
A
#
# COMPACT_ATOMS: atom_id res chain seq x y z
N MET A 1 -3.10 13.11 -21.80
CA MET A 1 -3.66 12.71 -20.48
C MET A 1 -2.92 11.51 -19.86
N LEU A 2 -2.75 10.39 -20.59
CA LEU A 2 -2.13 9.16 -20.06
C LEU A 2 -0.70 9.34 -19.48
N ARG A 3 0.17 10.10 -20.15
CA ARG A 3 1.54 10.41 -19.65
C ARG A 3 1.54 11.23 -18.36
N TRP A 4 0.54 12.09 -18.16
CA TRP A 4 0.41 12.92 -16.96
C TRP A 4 -0.10 12.08 -15.78
N ALA A 5 -1.11 11.24 -16.00
CA ALA A 5 -1.59 10.29 -15.00
C ALA A 5 -0.47 9.33 -14.56
N TRP A 6 0.34 8.85 -15.52
CA TRP A 6 1.53 8.05 -15.23
C TRP A 6 2.58 8.81 -14.42
N GLY A 7 2.84 10.09 -14.74
CA GLY A 7 3.72 10.94 -13.93
C GLY A 7 3.22 11.14 -12.50
N GLN A 8 1.90 11.24 -12.32
CA GLN A 8 1.29 11.39 -11.00
C GLN A 8 1.34 10.09 -10.18
N LEU A 9 1.08 8.94 -10.81
CA LEU A 9 1.16 7.62 -10.19
C LEU A 9 2.60 7.25 -9.78
N THR A 10 3.61 7.75 -10.48
CA THR A 10 5.03 7.44 -10.22
C THR A 10 5.72 8.38 -9.22
N SER A 11 4.99 9.35 -8.63
CA SER A 11 5.55 10.25 -7.62
C SER A 11 5.66 9.56 -6.25
N MET A 12 6.73 9.83 -5.50
CA MET A 12 6.86 9.32 -4.12
C MET A 12 5.78 9.88 -3.19
N ARG A 13 5.30 11.11 -3.47
CA ARG A 13 4.27 11.79 -2.67
C ARG A 13 2.94 11.05 -2.74
N THR A 14 2.51 10.63 -3.94
CA THR A 14 1.26 9.88 -4.11
C THR A 14 1.32 8.51 -3.45
N ALA A 15 2.46 7.82 -3.54
CA ALA A 15 2.67 6.56 -2.83
C ALA A 15 2.50 6.70 -1.31
N LEU A 16 3.06 7.76 -0.70
CA LEU A 16 2.91 8.03 0.74
C LEU A 16 1.45 8.33 1.13
N PHE A 17 0.72 9.09 0.31
CA PHE A 17 -0.71 9.32 0.56
C PHE A 17 -1.54 8.05 0.45
N LEU A 18 -1.29 7.23 -0.57
CA LEU A 18 -1.96 5.93 -0.72
C LEU A 18 -1.64 4.99 0.45
N LEU A 19 -0.40 5.01 0.93
CA LEU A 19 0.03 4.22 2.08
C LEU A 19 -0.70 4.66 3.35
N PHE A 20 -0.81 5.97 3.57
CA PHE A 20 -1.56 6.53 4.69
C PHE A 20 -3.05 6.15 4.63
N LEU A 21 -3.66 6.23 3.45
CA LEU A 21 -5.07 5.88 3.26
C LEU A 21 -5.30 4.38 3.49
N LEU A 22 -4.41 3.52 2.97
CA LEU A 22 -4.44 2.09 3.22
C LEU A 22 -4.31 1.79 4.72
N ALA A 23 -3.40 2.48 5.43
CA ALA A 23 -3.20 2.31 6.86
C ALA A 23 -4.48 2.66 7.64
N LEU A 24 -5.13 3.79 7.33
CA LEU A 24 -6.40 4.17 7.95
C LEU A 24 -7.50 3.14 7.69
N ALA A 25 -7.59 2.61 6.47
CA ALA A 25 -8.56 1.58 6.11
C ALA A 25 -8.31 0.24 6.83
N ALA A 26 -7.07 -0.07 7.17
CA ALA A 26 -6.69 -1.32 7.83
C ALA A 26 -6.98 -1.34 9.35
N ILE A 27 -7.07 -0.17 10.01
CA ILE A 27 -7.33 -0.06 11.46
C ILE A 27 -8.62 -0.79 11.90
N PRO A 28 -9.80 -0.55 11.29
CA PRO A 28 -11.01 -1.25 11.72
C PRO A 28 -10.91 -2.77 11.50
N GLY A 29 -10.23 -3.20 10.44
CA GLY A 29 -10.06 -4.62 10.13
C GLY A 29 -9.13 -5.39 11.07
N SER A 30 -8.22 -4.69 11.76
CA SER A 30 -7.35 -5.32 12.74
C SER A 30 -7.99 -5.44 14.14
N MET A 31 -9.04 -4.67 14.43
CA MET A 31 -9.73 -4.69 15.73
C MET A 31 -10.89 -5.68 15.78
N ILE A 32 -11.54 -5.95 14.64
CA ILE A 32 -12.76 -6.77 14.55
C ILE A 32 -12.40 -8.09 13.85
N PRO A 33 -12.91 -9.26 14.31
CA PRO A 33 -12.66 -10.53 13.64
C PRO A 33 -13.09 -10.47 12.18
N GLN A 34 -12.27 -11.03 11.29
CA GLN A 34 -12.53 -11.02 9.85
C GLN A 34 -12.96 -12.39 9.36
N GLN A 35 -13.95 -12.41 8.48
CA GLN A 35 -14.52 -13.64 7.94
C GLN A 35 -13.53 -14.39 7.03
N SER A 36 -12.60 -13.67 6.39
CA SER A 36 -11.52 -14.25 5.59
C SER A 36 -10.46 -15.00 6.41
N ILE A 37 -10.36 -14.73 7.71
CA ILE A 37 -9.36 -15.34 8.60
C ILE A 37 -9.98 -16.49 9.38
N SER A 38 -11.14 -16.26 10.01
CA SER A 38 -11.87 -17.30 10.75
C SER A 38 -13.37 -16.97 10.81
N PRO A 39 -14.21 -17.67 10.03
CA PRO A 39 -15.66 -17.51 10.07
C PRO A 39 -16.26 -17.81 11.45
N ILE A 40 -15.67 -18.77 12.18
CA ILE A 40 -16.14 -19.18 13.51
C ILE A 40 -15.99 -18.04 14.51
N SER A 41 -14.83 -17.35 14.50
CA SER A 41 -14.58 -16.22 15.40
C SER A 41 -15.55 -15.05 15.17
N VAL A 42 -15.97 -14.85 13.92
CA VAL A 42 -17.00 -13.86 13.58
C VAL A 42 -18.33 -14.30 14.18
N MET A 43 -18.78 -15.54 13.92
CA MET A 43 -20.05 -16.05 14.46
C MET A 43 -20.12 -15.97 16.00
N ASP A 44 -19.03 -16.29 16.69
CA ASP A 44 -18.97 -16.19 18.15
C ASP A 44 -19.02 -14.73 18.62
N PHE A 45 -18.36 -13.81 17.91
CA PHE A 45 -18.43 -12.38 18.18
C PHE A 45 -19.83 -11.81 17.96
N GLN A 46 -20.52 -12.22 16.89
CA GLN A 46 -21.89 -11.81 16.59
C GLN A 46 -22.86 -12.24 17.68
N LYS A 47 -22.73 -13.49 18.15
CA LYS A 47 -23.53 -14.01 19.28
C LYS A 47 -23.24 -13.29 20.58
N ALA A 48 -21.96 -12.97 20.85
CA ALA A 48 -21.54 -12.31 22.08
C ALA A 48 -21.88 -10.81 22.11
N ASN A 49 -21.95 -10.14 20.96
CA ASN A 49 -22.10 -8.68 20.86
C ASN A 49 -23.21 -8.27 19.86
N PRO A 50 -24.49 -8.57 20.13
CA PRO A 50 -25.59 -8.30 19.20
C PRO A 50 -25.82 -6.81 18.89
N PHE A 51 -25.43 -5.90 19.81
CA PHE A 51 -25.50 -4.46 19.55
C PHE A 51 -24.51 -4.01 18.47
N TRP A 52 -23.24 -4.44 18.59
CA TRP A 52 -22.19 -4.09 17.63
C TRP A 52 -22.40 -4.77 16.28
N ASP A 53 -22.89 -6.01 16.29
CA ASP A 53 -23.19 -6.75 15.07
C ASP A 53 -24.19 -6.02 14.17
N ARG A 54 -25.28 -5.49 14.74
CA ARG A 54 -26.28 -4.70 14.01
C ARG A 54 -25.72 -3.47 13.31
N ILE A 55 -24.59 -2.94 13.77
CA ILE A 55 -23.90 -1.81 13.16
C ILE A 55 -22.85 -2.31 12.15
N PHE A 56 -22.08 -3.34 12.51
CA PHE A 56 -20.92 -3.78 11.75
C PHE A 56 -21.24 -4.63 10.53
N GLU A 57 -22.27 -5.46 10.62
CA GLU A 57 -22.73 -6.30 9.51
C GLU A 57 -23.18 -5.48 8.28
N PRO A 58 -24.08 -4.47 8.39
CA PRO A 58 -24.50 -3.70 7.22
C PRO A 58 -23.40 -2.81 6.65
N LEU A 59 -22.43 -2.40 7.48
CA LEU A 59 -21.26 -1.64 7.05
C LEU A 59 -20.16 -2.53 6.43
N GLY A 60 -20.30 -3.86 6.53
CA GLY A 60 -19.35 -4.82 5.97
C GLY A 60 -18.01 -4.88 6.70
N PHE A 61 -17.95 -4.51 7.99
CA PHE A 61 -16.68 -4.48 8.73
C PHE A 61 -16.05 -5.87 8.93
N TYR A 62 -16.79 -6.97 8.80
CA TYR A 62 -16.24 -8.33 8.86
C TYR A 62 -15.52 -8.76 7.56
N ASN A 63 -15.64 -7.98 6.48
CA ASN A 63 -15.15 -8.28 5.15
C ASN A 63 -14.33 -7.12 4.56
N ILE A 64 -13.63 -6.35 5.39
CA ILE A 64 -12.89 -5.14 4.99
C ILE A 64 -11.79 -5.47 3.97
N TYR A 65 -11.01 -6.53 4.23
CA TYR A 65 -9.88 -6.91 3.37
C TYR A 65 -10.30 -7.44 2.00
N THR A 66 -11.54 -7.92 1.86
CA THR A 66 -12.12 -8.37 0.60
C THR A 66 -12.97 -7.30 -0.09
N SER A 67 -13.09 -6.11 0.52
CA SER A 67 -13.87 -5.01 -0.03
C SER A 67 -13.28 -4.48 -1.34
N PRO A 68 -14.11 -4.12 -2.34
CA PRO A 68 -13.65 -3.47 -3.57
C PRO A 68 -12.88 -2.18 -3.32
N MET A 69 -13.28 -1.39 -2.32
CA MET A 69 -12.61 -0.13 -1.97
C MET A 69 -11.19 -0.38 -1.46
N PHE A 70 -11.02 -1.33 -0.54
CA PHE A 70 -9.71 -1.69 0.01
C PHE A 70 -8.78 -2.22 -1.09
N SER A 71 -9.31 -3.09 -1.94
CA SER A 71 -8.57 -3.66 -3.09
C SER A 71 -8.14 -2.57 -4.07
N ALA A 72 -9.00 -1.57 -4.35
CA ALA A 72 -8.66 -0.47 -5.24
C ALA A 72 -7.47 0.36 -4.71
N VAL A 73 -7.47 0.71 -3.42
CA VAL A 73 -6.37 1.45 -2.79
C VAL A 73 -5.08 0.63 -2.79
N TYR A 74 -5.17 -0.64 -2.43
CA TYR A 74 -4.04 -1.57 -2.43
C TYR A 74 -3.40 -1.69 -3.81
N LEU A 75 -4.21 -1.89 -4.86
CA LEU A 75 -3.72 -2.00 -6.23
C LEU A 75 -3.12 -0.68 -6.73
N LEU A 76 -3.76 0.46 -6.45
CA LEU A 76 -3.20 1.78 -6.78
C LEU A 76 -1.85 2.01 -6.09
N LEU A 77 -1.73 1.63 -4.81
CA LEU A 77 -0.49 1.71 -4.07
C LEU A 77 0.59 0.83 -4.71
N PHE A 78 0.28 -0.41 -5.07
CA PHE A 78 1.21 -1.33 -5.72
C PHE A 78 1.69 -0.80 -7.07
N VAL A 79 0.76 -0.32 -7.91
CA VAL A 79 1.09 0.29 -9.21
C VAL A 79 1.98 1.52 -9.01
N SER A 80 1.68 2.36 -8.03
CA SER A 80 2.48 3.55 -7.70
C SER A 80 3.89 3.18 -7.24
N LEU A 81 4.00 2.17 -6.37
CA LEU A 81 5.28 1.66 -5.87
C LEU A 81 6.14 1.08 -7.00
N ILE A 82 5.56 0.25 -7.87
CA ILE A 82 6.25 -0.30 -9.04
C ILE A 82 6.70 0.83 -9.97
N GLY A 83 5.81 1.80 -10.22
CA GLY A 83 6.09 2.96 -11.06
C GLY A 83 7.25 3.81 -10.55
N CYS A 84 7.39 4.01 -9.24
CA CYS A 84 8.48 4.79 -8.67
C CYS A 84 9.81 4.00 -8.52
N ILE A 85 9.76 2.68 -8.31
CA ILE A 85 10.96 1.87 -8.08
C ILE A 85 11.69 1.50 -9.38
N LEU A 86 10.97 1.23 -10.47
CA LEU A 86 11.55 0.89 -11.79
C LEU A 86 12.59 1.91 -12.30
N PRO A 87 12.29 3.21 -12.40
CA PRO A 87 13.26 4.20 -12.89
C PRO A 87 14.44 4.36 -11.92
N ARG A 88 14.21 4.15 -10.62
CA ARG A 88 15.23 4.24 -9.59
C ARG A 88 16.25 3.11 -9.72
N ILE A 89 15.78 1.86 -9.83
CA ILE A 89 16.62 0.69 -10.08
C ILE A 89 17.42 0.88 -11.37
N GLY A 90 16.80 1.37 -12.44
CA GLY A 90 17.48 1.64 -13.71
C GLY A 90 18.62 2.67 -13.61
N LYS A 91 18.58 3.62 -12.66
CA LYS A 91 19.70 4.54 -12.38
C LYS A 91 20.81 3.85 -11.60
N TYR A 92 20.47 3.07 -10.58
CA TYR A 92 21.46 2.35 -9.77
C TYR A 92 22.19 1.28 -10.58
N LEU A 93 21.49 0.52 -11.43
CA LEU A 93 22.10 -0.43 -12.35
C LEU A 93 23.09 0.24 -13.30
N ARG A 94 22.74 1.43 -13.81
CA ARG A 94 23.67 2.22 -14.63
C ARG A 94 24.86 2.74 -13.84
N ALA A 95 24.68 3.12 -12.58
CA ALA A 95 25.78 3.58 -11.72
C ALA A 95 26.76 2.46 -11.37
N VAL A 96 26.26 1.26 -11.05
CA VAL A 96 27.09 0.08 -10.75
C VAL A 96 27.87 -0.38 -11.99
N ARG A 97 27.30 -0.22 -13.19
CA ARG A 97 27.99 -0.52 -14.46
C ARG A 97 29.02 0.53 -14.88
N LYS A 98 29.10 1.69 -14.22
CA LYS A 98 30.09 2.71 -14.58
C LYS A 98 31.47 2.31 -14.03
N PRO A 99 32.54 2.47 -14.82
CA PRO A 99 33.89 2.29 -14.31
C PRO A 99 34.18 3.30 -13.18
N PRO A 100 35.07 2.96 -12.23
CA PRO A 100 35.44 3.87 -11.14
C PRO A 100 35.95 5.21 -11.69
N PRO A 101 35.64 6.33 -11.03
CA PRO A 101 36.14 7.63 -11.45
C PRO A 101 37.67 7.63 -11.43
N LYS A 102 38.29 8.28 -12.42
CA LYS A 102 39.75 8.39 -12.49
C LYS A 102 40.28 9.09 -11.23
N LEU A 103 41.37 8.57 -10.66
CA LEU A 103 42.03 9.19 -9.51
C LEU A 103 42.38 10.65 -9.83
N PRO A 104 42.12 11.61 -8.92
CA PRO A 104 42.53 12.99 -9.12
C PRO A 104 44.05 13.09 -9.22
N ALA A 105 44.54 13.91 -10.15
CA ALA A 105 45.98 14.07 -10.42
C ALA A 105 46.74 14.82 -9.30
N ARG A 106 46.03 15.49 -8.38
CA ARG A 106 46.57 16.15 -7.18
C ARG A 106 45.58 16.04 -6.03
N ILE A 107 46.09 15.69 -4.86
CA ILE A 107 45.32 15.53 -3.61
C ILE A 107 45.26 16.86 -2.82
N GLU A 108 46.10 17.85 -3.16
CA GLU A 108 46.38 19.02 -2.32
C GLU A 108 45.71 20.34 -2.77
N ARG A 109 44.44 20.34 -3.19
CA ARG A 109 43.73 21.62 -3.41
C ARG A 109 42.31 21.63 -2.92
#